data_AF-A0A7L3GM12-F1
#
_entry.id   AF-A0A7L3GM12-F1
#
_cell.length_a   1.000
_cell.length_b   1.000
_cell.length_c   1.000
_cell.angle_alpha   90.00
_cell.angle_beta   90.00
_cell.angle_gamma   90.00
#
_symmetry.space_group_name_H-M   'P 1'
#
loop_
_entity.id
_entity.type
_entity.pdbx_description
1 polymer ?
#
loop_
_entity_poly.entity_id
_entity_poly.type
_entity_poly.pdbx_seq_one_letter_code
_entity_poly.pdbx_strand_id
1 'polypeptide(L)'
;EAPQPARKRQRLTHLSPEEKALRRKLKNRVAAQSARDRKKARMTELEQQVVELEEENQKLLMENQLLREKTCNLALENQELRCRLGLDALKTEEESEPKVVKELQVDEIRLVTGSAESAALRLRVPLQQVQAQQLPLLIASTWILMAVTLQTQSLISYWAFWTVWTQRCFSNMLIQSQRAWKSWRKRSVEKQIPYQPPPLPLWGPHQLSWRPLMN
;
A
#
# COMPACT_ATOMS: atom_id res chain seq x y z
N GLU A 1 11.43 39.56 14.71
CA GLU A 1 10.10 39.48 15.32
C GLU A 1 10.14 38.43 16.43
N ALA A 2 10.02 38.84 17.70
CA ALA A 2 10.23 37.94 18.83
C ALA A 2 8.97 37.09 19.13
N PRO A 3 9.10 35.81 19.50
CA PRO A 3 7.96 34.95 19.75
C PRO A 3 7.19 35.40 20.99
N GLN A 4 5.91 35.70 20.82
CA GLN A 4 5.00 36.08 21.90
C GLN A 4 4.93 34.95 22.95
N PRO A 5 5.20 35.23 24.24
CA PRO A 5 5.16 34.19 25.27
C PRO A 5 3.73 33.68 25.46
N ALA A 6 3.58 32.35 25.50
CA ALA A 6 2.30 31.68 25.67
C ALA A 6 1.57 32.20 26.93
N ARG A 7 0.38 32.80 26.74
CA ARG A 7 -0.46 33.32 27.83
C ARG A 7 -0.75 32.20 28.84
N LYS A 8 -0.10 32.26 30.00
CA LYS A 8 -0.40 31.39 31.15
C LYS A 8 -1.84 31.69 31.60
N ARG A 9 -2.73 30.70 31.54
CA ARG A 9 -4.13 30.85 31.98
C ARG A 9 -4.14 31.22 33.46
N GLN A 10 -4.81 32.32 33.82
CA GLN A 10 -5.03 32.69 35.22
C GLN A 10 -5.69 31.53 35.97
N ARG A 11 -5.14 31.19 37.15
CA ARG A 11 -5.73 30.17 38.01
C ARG A 11 -7.05 30.70 38.57
N LEU A 12 -8.09 29.89 38.45
CA LEU A 12 -9.44 30.17 38.92
C LEU A 12 -9.45 30.08 40.47
N THR A 13 -9.04 31.14 41.16
CA THR A 13 -8.91 31.18 42.64
C THR A 13 -10.25 31.41 43.35
N HIS A 14 -11.25 31.94 42.66
CA HIS A 14 -12.53 32.37 43.26
C HIS A 14 -13.61 31.28 43.39
N LEU A 15 -13.38 30.07 42.86
CA LEU A 15 -14.36 28.98 42.96
C LEU A 15 -13.93 27.98 44.02
N SER A 16 -14.90 27.58 44.85
CA SER A 16 -14.74 26.51 45.83
C SER A 16 -14.28 25.21 45.16
N PRO A 17 -13.46 24.37 45.83
CA PRO A 17 -13.08 23.06 45.31
C PRO A 17 -14.29 22.20 44.90
N GLU A 18 -15.41 22.29 45.62
CA GLU A 18 -16.64 21.54 45.32
C GLU A 18 -17.31 22.01 44.03
N GLU A 19 -17.40 23.32 43.82
CA GLU A 19 -17.96 23.91 42.60
C GLU A 19 -17.12 23.56 41.36
N LYS A 20 -15.79 23.55 41.52
CA LYS A 20 -14.87 23.08 40.47
C LYS A 20 -15.10 21.61 40.13
N ALA A 21 -15.31 20.76 41.14
CA ALA A 21 -15.58 19.34 40.95
C ALA A 21 -16.92 19.13 40.24
N LEU A 22 -17.98 19.85 40.64
CA LEU A 22 -19.29 19.80 39.98
C LEU A 22 -19.20 20.25 38.52
N ARG A 23 -18.49 21.35 38.24
CA ARG A 23 -18.27 21.83 36.87
C ARG A 23 -17.50 20.81 36.02
N ARG A 24 -16.50 20.14 36.59
CA ARG A 24 -15.75 19.08 35.91
C ARG A 24 -16.65 17.87 35.59
N LYS A 25 -17.48 17.44 36.54
CA LYS A 25 -18.46 16.36 36.34
C LYS A 25 -19.45 16.71 35.22
N LEU A 26 -20.01 17.93 35.24
CA LEU A 26 -20.95 18.37 34.21
C LEU A 26 -20.30 18.41 32.82
N LYS A 27 -19.10 18.98 32.70
CA LYS A 27 -18.35 19.01 31.43
C LYS A 27 -18.01 17.61 30.92
N ASN A 28 -17.58 16.71 31.81
CA ASN A 28 -17.28 15.34 31.43
C ASN A 28 -18.54 14.60 30.96
N ARG A 29 -19.68 14.80 31.64
CA ARG A 29 -20.98 14.26 31.22
C ARG A 29 -21.37 14.73 29.83
N VAL A 30 -21.28 16.04 29.57
CA VAL A 30 -21.58 16.61 28.25
C VAL A 30 -20.60 16.08 27.19
N ALA A 31 -19.31 16.03 27.49
CA ALA A 31 -18.30 15.50 26.56
C ALA A 31 -18.55 14.02 26.21
N ALA A 32 -18.92 13.20 27.19
CA ALA A 32 -19.28 11.80 26.99
C ALA A 32 -20.55 11.67 26.12
N GLN A 33 -21.55 12.51 26.37
CA GLN A 33 -22.77 12.55 25.54
C GLN A 33 -22.44 12.94 24.09
N SER A 34 -21.73 14.04 23.88
CA SER A 34 -21.33 14.47 22.53
C SER A 34 -20.45 13.44 21.82
N ALA A 35 -19.62 12.69 22.54
CA ALA A 35 -18.84 11.59 21.96
C ALA A 35 -19.74 10.43 21.49
N ARG A 36 -20.76 10.07 22.28
CA ARG A 36 -21.75 9.06 21.91
C ARG A 36 -22.58 9.52 20.71
N ASP A 37 -23.04 10.77 20.71
CA ASP A 37 -23.84 11.33 19.62
C ASP A 37 -23.05 11.35 18.31
N ARG A 38 -21.76 11.75 18.36
CA ARG A 38 -20.87 11.67 17.19
C ARG A 38 -20.68 10.24 16.69
N LYS A 39 -20.56 9.26 17.59
CA LYS A 39 -20.45 7.84 17.20
C LYS A 39 -21.75 7.37 16.54
N LYS A 40 -22.90 7.73 17.11
CA LYS A 40 -24.21 7.38 16.56
C LYS A 40 -24.40 8.00 15.17
N ALA A 41 -24.07 9.28 15.00
CA ALA A 41 -24.15 9.97 13.71
C ALA A 41 -23.26 9.32 12.65
N ARG A 42 -22.02 8.95 12.99
CA ARG A 42 -21.13 8.22 12.07
C ARG A 42 -21.63 6.82 11.73
N MET A 43 -22.23 6.12 12.70
CA MET A 43 -22.82 4.81 12.47
C MET A 43 -24.00 4.91 11.49
N THR A 44 -24.91 5.87 11.70
CA THR A 44 -26.05 6.08 10.81
C THR A 44 -25.63 6.55 9.42
N GLU A 45 -24.58 7.38 9.31
CA GLU A 45 -24.02 7.80 8.03
C GLU A 45 -23.45 6.63 7.24
N LEU A 46 -22.72 5.72 7.90
CA LEU A 46 -22.19 4.51 7.26
C LEU A 46 -23.31 3.54 6.86
N GLU A 47 -24.32 3.35 7.71
CA GLU A 47 -25.51 2.54 7.38
C GLU A 47 -26.22 3.10 6.13
N GLN A 48 -26.36 4.41 6.05
CA GLN A 48 -26.94 5.08 4.89
C GLN A 48 -26.09 4.89 3.62
N GLN A 49 -24.77 5.06 3.70
CA GLN A 49 -23.86 4.83 2.57
C GLN A 49 -23.94 3.39 2.05
N VAL A 50 -24.10 2.40 2.93
CA VAL A 50 -24.27 1.00 2.52
C VAL A 50 -25.55 0.82 1.72
N VAL A 51 -26.67 1.38 2.18
CA VAL A 51 -27.95 1.30 1.46
C VAL A 51 -27.85 1.98 0.09
N GLU A 52 -27.28 3.19 0.03
CA GLU A 52 -27.09 3.93 -1.22
C GLU A 52 -26.24 3.13 -2.22
N LEU A 53 -25.14 2.53 -1.76
CA LEU A 53 -24.28 1.68 -2.60
C LEU A 53 -24.98 0.40 -3.05
N GLU A 54 -25.81 -0.21 -2.21
CA GLU A 54 -26.60 -1.39 -2.58
C GLU A 54 -27.63 -1.06 -3.66
N GLU A 55 -28.31 0.09 -3.56
CA GLU A 55 -29.24 0.58 -4.58
C GLU A 55 -28.53 0.90 -5.90
N GLU A 56 -27.39 1.58 -5.86
CA GLU A 56 -26.56 1.86 -7.04
C GLU A 56 -26.07 0.57 -7.72
N ASN A 57 -25.62 -0.41 -6.93
CA ASN A 57 -25.18 -1.70 -7.45
C ASN A 57 -26.33 -2.42 -8.16
N GLN A 58 -27.52 -2.46 -7.55
CA GLN A 58 -28.71 -3.05 -8.19
C GLN A 58 -29.05 -2.35 -9.50
N LYS A 59 -29.00 -1.01 -9.53
CA LYS A 59 -29.24 -0.23 -10.75
C LYS A 59 -28.22 -0.57 -11.84
N LEU A 60 -26.94 -0.61 -11.51
CA LEU A 60 -25.87 -0.96 -12.45
C LEU A 60 -26.00 -2.39 -12.96
N LEU A 61 -26.41 -3.34 -12.12
CA LEU A 61 -26.66 -4.72 -12.54
C LEU A 61 -27.77 -4.79 -13.59
N MET A 62 -28.88 -4.08 -13.37
CA MET A 62 -29.98 -4.03 -14.33
C MET A 62 -29.57 -3.36 -15.65
N GLU A 63 -28.80 -2.28 -15.59
CA GLU A 63 -28.27 -1.63 -16.78
C GLU A 63 -27.30 -2.54 -17.54
N ASN A 64 -26.43 -3.26 -16.83
CA ASN A 64 -25.49 -4.19 -17.45
C ASN A 64 -26.21 -5.34 -18.15
N GLN A 65 -27.26 -5.90 -17.52
CA GLN A 65 -28.12 -6.91 -18.14
C GLN A 65 -28.77 -6.39 -19.42
N LEU A 66 -29.38 -5.21 -19.36
CA LEU A 66 -30.01 -4.59 -20.52
C LEU A 66 -29.01 -4.32 -21.66
N LEU A 67 -27.79 -3.88 -21.33
CA LEU A 67 -26.73 -3.68 -22.31
C LEU A 67 -26.30 -5.00 -22.96
N ARG A 68 -26.14 -6.08 -22.16
CA ARG A 68 -25.83 -7.41 -22.68
C ARG A 68 -26.90 -7.90 -23.65
N GLU A 69 -28.17 -7.77 -23.28
CA GLU A 69 -29.29 -8.14 -24.17
C GLU A 69 -29.24 -7.36 -25.49
N LYS A 70 -29.02 -6.05 -25.43
CA LYS A 70 -28.87 -5.21 -26.64
C LYS A 70 -27.67 -5.63 -27.48
N THR A 71 -26.52 -5.91 -26.87
CA THR A 71 -25.34 -6.38 -27.58
C THR A 71 -25.58 -7.73 -28.25
N CYS A 72 -26.24 -8.67 -27.57
CA CYS A 72 -26.63 -9.96 -28.14
C CYS A 72 -27.57 -9.77 -29.34
N ASN A 73 -28.62 -8.95 -29.21
CA ASN A 73 -29.57 -8.69 -30.29
C ASN A 73 -28.87 -8.07 -31.51
N LEU A 74 -28.06 -7.03 -31.30
CA LEU A 74 -27.30 -6.39 -32.38
C LEU A 74 -26.27 -7.32 -33.02
N ALA A 75 -25.66 -8.22 -32.24
CA ALA A 75 -24.73 -9.22 -32.76
C ALA A 75 -25.46 -10.23 -33.66
N LEU A 76 -26.64 -10.69 -33.26
CA LEU A 76 -27.49 -11.57 -34.07
C LEU A 76 -27.94 -10.87 -35.37
N GLU A 77 -28.44 -9.64 -35.28
CA GLU A 77 -28.83 -8.85 -36.47
C GLU A 77 -27.64 -8.63 -37.41
N ASN A 78 -26.45 -8.30 -36.87
CA ASN A 78 -25.24 -8.15 -37.69
C ASN A 78 -24.83 -9.46 -38.36
N GLN A 79 -24.92 -10.58 -37.65
CA GLN A 79 -24.63 -11.89 -38.21
C GLN A 79 -25.60 -12.20 -39.36
N GLU A 80 -26.89 -12.00 -39.15
CA GLU A 80 -27.90 -12.21 -40.20
C GLU A 80 -27.64 -11.35 -41.44
N LEU A 81 -27.29 -10.08 -41.26
CA LEU A 81 -26.94 -9.19 -42.37
C LEU A 81 -25.66 -9.66 -43.09
N ARG A 82 -24.66 -10.16 -42.35
CA ARG A 82 -23.45 -10.74 -42.95
C ARG A 82 -23.75 -12.02 -43.74
N CYS A 83 -24.64 -12.88 -43.24
CA CYS A 83 -25.13 -14.04 -43.98
C CYS A 83 -25.76 -13.61 -45.29
N ARG A 84 -26.67 -12.64 -45.25
CA ARG A 84 -27.38 -12.11 -46.42
C ARG A 84 -26.44 -11.48 -47.45
N LEU A 85 -25.35 -10.86 -47.00
CA LEU A 85 -24.34 -10.24 -47.86
C LEU A 85 -23.25 -11.23 -48.34
N GLY A 86 -23.29 -12.49 -47.91
CA GLY A 86 -22.30 -13.51 -48.29
C GLY A 86 -20.90 -13.28 -47.70
N LEU A 87 -20.79 -12.50 -46.63
CA LEU A 87 -19.51 -12.10 -46.02
C LEU A 87 -18.99 -13.12 -44.97
N ASP A 88 -19.77 -14.14 -44.63
CA ASP A 88 -19.43 -15.10 -43.56
C ASP A 88 -18.28 -16.05 -43.93
N ALA A 89 -18.02 -16.27 -45.22
CA ALA A 89 -16.96 -17.17 -45.68
C ALA A 89 -15.53 -16.61 -45.53
N LEU A 90 -15.37 -15.31 -45.23
CA LEU A 90 -14.07 -14.64 -45.21
C LEU A 90 -13.45 -14.46 -43.81
N LYS A 91 -14.11 -14.92 -42.73
CA LYS A 91 -13.70 -14.64 -41.34
C LYS A 91 -13.11 -15.82 -40.56
N THR A 92 -12.84 -16.96 -41.20
CA THR A 92 -12.36 -18.16 -40.49
C THR A 92 -10.97 -18.00 -39.82
N GLU A 93 -10.19 -16.95 -40.12
CA GLU A 93 -8.79 -16.86 -39.63
C GLU A 93 -8.47 -15.71 -38.66
N GLU A 94 -9.35 -14.74 -38.36
CA GLU A 94 -8.93 -13.53 -37.59
C GLU A 94 -9.76 -13.17 -36.34
N GLU A 95 -10.89 -13.82 -36.03
CA GLU A 95 -11.72 -13.44 -34.85
C GLU A 95 -12.28 -14.64 -34.04
N SER A 96 -11.56 -15.76 -33.98
CA SER A 96 -11.99 -16.96 -33.23
C SER A 96 -11.65 -16.92 -31.73
N GLU A 97 -12.03 -15.86 -31.02
CA GLU A 97 -12.14 -15.88 -29.54
C GLU A 97 -13.33 -15.01 -29.09
N PRO A 98 -14.59 -15.50 -29.14
CA PRO A 98 -15.62 -14.95 -28.29
C PRO A 98 -15.35 -15.49 -26.88
N LYS A 99 -14.62 -14.68 -26.12
CA LYS A 99 -14.43 -14.77 -24.68
C LYS A 99 -15.77 -14.53 -23.96
N VAL A 100 -16.76 -15.38 -24.21
CA VAL A 100 -18.13 -15.32 -23.67
C VAL A 100 -18.40 -16.53 -22.76
N VAL A 101 -17.54 -17.55 -22.75
CA VAL A 101 -17.76 -18.81 -22.02
C VAL A 101 -17.29 -18.76 -20.54
N LYS A 102 -16.77 -17.63 -20.03
CA LYS A 102 -16.27 -17.56 -18.64
C LYS A 102 -17.17 -16.86 -17.61
N GLU A 103 -18.33 -16.34 -17.99
CA GLU A 103 -19.24 -15.65 -17.04
C GLU A 103 -20.49 -16.45 -16.65
N LEU A 104 -20.77 -17.59 -17.28
CA LEU A 104 -21.94 -18.42 -16.97
C LEU A 104 -21.89 -19.06 -15.56
N GLN A 105 -20.74 -19.05 -14.89
CA GLN A 105 -20.60 -19.60 -13.54
C GLN A 105 -21.14 -18.67 -12.44
N VAL A 106 -21.53 -17.44 -12.78
CA VAL A 106 -22.06 -16.46 -11.80
C VAL A 106 -23.59 -16.48 -11.73
N ASP A 107 -24.29 -16.87 -12.80
CA ASP A 107 -25.76 -16.82 -12.86
C ASP A 107 -26.46 -18.07 -12.30
N GLU A 108 -25.80 -19.24 -12.27
CA GLU A 108 -26.41 -20.49 -11.76
C GLU A 108 -26.59 -20.48 -10.22
N ILE A 109 -25.87 -19.62 -9.51
CA ILE A 109 -25.96 -19.54 -8.03
C ILE A 109 -27.19 -18.73 -7.58
N ARG A 110 -27.84 -17.95 -8.46
CA ARG A 110 -28.91 -17.02 -8.09
C ARG A 110 -30.33 -17.56 -8.29
N LEU A 111 -30.53 -18.63 -9.06
CA LEU A 111 -31.88 -19.04 -9.51
C LEU A 111 -32.53 -20.20 -8.73
N VAL A 112 -31.83 -20.84 -7.78
CA VAL A 112 -32.32 -22.06 -7.07
C VAL A 112 -33.01 -21.77 -5.71
N THR A 113 -33.09 -20.52 -5.25
CA THR A 113 -33.75 -20.20 -3.96
C THR A 113 -35.16 -19.66 -4.15
N GLY A 114 -36.06 -20.49 -4.66
CA GLY A 114 -37.46 -20.11 -4.86
C GLY A 114 -38.41 -21.30 -4.91
N SER A 115 -38.54 -22.08 -3.83
CA SER A 115 -39.67 -23.01 -3.68
C SER A 115 -39.99 -23.34 -2.21
N ALA A 116 -41.00 -22.64 -1.70
CA ALA A 116 -42.07 -22.99 -0.75
C ALA A 116 -41.89 -23.89 0.50
N GLU A 117 -40.76 -24.51 0.82
CA GLU A 117 -40.72 -25.48 1.93
C GLU A 117 -39.70 -25.09 3.01
N SER A 118 -40.18 -24.85 4.24
CA SER A 118 -39.45 -24.88 5.52
C SER A 118 -39.54 -23.62 6.42
N ALA A 119 -40.70 -22.98 6.46
CA ALA A 119 -41.07 -22.08 7.58
C ALA A 119 -41.03 -22.78 8.97
N ALA A 120 -40.97 -24.11 9.02
CA ALA A 120 -41.03 -24.92 10.24
C ALA A 120 -39.67 -25.22 10.92
N LEU A 121 -38.52 -24.88 10.32
CA LEU A 121 -37.19 -25.25 10.88
C LEU A 121 -36.47 -24.13 11.65
N ARG A 122 -37.12 -23.00 11.92
CA ARG A 122 -36.47 -21.81 12.53
C ARG A 122 -36.22 -21.87 14.05
N LEU A 123 -36.29 -23.05 14.69
CA LEU A 123 -36.11 -23.15 16.15
C LEU A 123 -34.91 -23.98 16.64
N ARG A 124 -33.97 -24.45 15.82
CA ARG A 124 -32.72 -25.07 16.33
C ARG A 124 -31.54 -25.05 15.34
N VAL A 125 -30.62 -24.09 15.53
CA VAL A 125 -29.14 -24.13 15.31
C VAL A 125 -28.62 -24.60 13.90
N PRO A 126 -27.31 -24.58 13.57
CA PRO A 126 -26.75 -23.73 12.50
C PRO A 126 -26.20 -24.52 11.29
N LEU A 127 -26.61 -24.23 10.06
CA LEU A 127 -25.99 -24.86 8.87
C LEU A 127 -25.74 -23.93 7.66
N GLN A 128 -26.06 -22.63 7.75
CA GLN A 128 -25.95 -21.72 6.59
C GLN A 128 -24.84 -20.66 6.70
N GLN A 129 -24.12 -20.59 7.82
CA GLN A 129 -23.05 -19.60 8.00
C GLN A 129 -21.70 -20.03 7.41
N VAL A 130 -21.51 -21.33 7.12
CA VAL A 130 -20.24 -21.84 6.62
C VAL A 130 -20.06 -21.53 5.13
N GLN A 131 -21.12 -21.63 4.31
CA GLN A 131 -21.00 -21.48 2.86
C GLN A 131 -20.90 -20.00 2.42
N ALA A 132 -21.57 -19.08 3.12
CA ALA A 132 -21.51 -17.64 2.84
C ALA A 132 -20.25 -16.95 3.40
N GLN A 133 -19.59 -17.54 4.42
CA GLN A 133 -18.29 -17.05 4.92
C GLN A 133 -17.10 -17.62 4.14
N GLN A 134 -17.25 -18.77 3.48
CA GLN A 134 -16.19 -19.36 2.67
C GLN A 134 -15.89 -18.55 1.41
N LEU A 135 -16.90 -18.00 0.72
CA LEU A 135 -16.69 -17.27 -0.54
C LEU A 135 -15.88 -15.97 -0.36
N PRO A 136 -16.18 -15.08 0.60
CA PRO A 136 -15.39 -13.86 0.83
C PRO A 136 -13.99 -14.17 1.36
N LEU A 137 -13.84 -15.23 2.18
CA LEU A 137 -12.53 -15.66 2.68
C LEU A 137 -11.66 -16.25 1.57
N LEU A 138 -12.25 -17.03 0.66
CA LEU A 138 -11.56 -17.56 -0.51
C LEU A 138 -11.13 -16.43 -1.44
N ILE A 139 -12.02 -15.48 -1.74
CA ILE A 139 -11.68 -14.30 -2.54
C ILE A 139 -10.55 -13.50 -1.87
N ALA A 140 -10.67 -13.16 -0.59
CA ALA A 140 -9.61 -12.47 0.14
C ALA A 140 -8.29 -13.25 0.14
N SER A 141 -8.34 -14.57 0.32
CA SER A 141 -7.15 -15.44 0.29
C SER A 141 -6.48 -15.46 -1.08
N THR A 142 -7.25 -15.43 -2.18
CA THR A 142 -6.71 -15.36 -3.54
C THR A 142 -6.04 -14.01 -3.80
N TRP A 143 -6.63 -12.89 -3.35
CA TRP A 143 -6.01 -11.57 -3.46
C TRP A 143 -4.73 -11.45 -2.63
N ILE A 144 -4.72 -12.01 -1.41
CA ILE A 144 -3.52 -12.06 -0.56
C ILE A 144 -2.43 -12.88 -1.25
N LEU A 145 -2.77 -14.05 -1.79
CA LEU A 145 -1.82 -14.89 -2.52
C LEU A 145 -1.24 -14.17 -3.74
N MET A 146 -2.09 -13.51 -4.54
CA MET A 146 -1.65 -12.71 -5.69
C MET A 146 -0.74 -11.55 -5.26
N ALA A 147 -1.06 -10.84 -4.18
CA ALA A 147 -0.23 -9.76 -3.67
C ALA A 147 1.15 -10.27 -3.19
N VAL A 148 1.19 -11.40 -2.48
CA VAL A 148 2.44 -12.01 -2.00
C VAL A 148 3.28 -12.51 -3.17
N THR A 149 2.68 -13.14 -4.19
CA THR A 149 3.42 -13.56 -5.39
C THR A 149 4.00 -12.37 -6.16
N LEU A 150 3.25 -11.27 -6.30
CA LEU A 150 3.75 -10.05 -6.94
C LEU A 150 4.90 -9.41 -6.13
N GLN A 151 4.77 -9.35 -4.80
CA GLN A 151 5.80 -8.81 -3.92
C GLN A 151 7.08 -9.66 -3.96
N THR A 152 6.95 -10.99 -3.94
CA THR A 152 8.11 -11.88 -4.02
C THR A 152 8.80 -11.79 -5.38
N GLN A 153 8.07 -11.71 -6.49
CA GLN A 153 8.64 -11.48 -7.82
C GLN A 153 9.33 -10.11 -7.93
N SER A 154 8.74 -9.07 -7.35
CA SER A 154 9.35 -7.73 -7.27
C SER A 154 10.64 -7.75 -6.44
N LEU A 155 10.64 -8.44 -5.31
CA LEU A 155 11.83 -8.57 -4.47
C LEU A 155 12.93 -9.36 -5.20
N ILE A 156 12.60 -10.49 -5.83
CA ILE A 156 13.54 -11.29 -6.62
C ILE A 156 14.14 -10.47 -7.77
N SER A 157 13.33 -9.70 -8.49
CA SER A 157 13.83 -8.85 -9.58
C SER A 157 14.70 -7.70 -9.07
N TYR A 158 14.36 -7.10 -7.94
CA TYR A 158 15.19 -6.10 -7.26
C TYR A 158 16.55 -6.68 -6.82
N TRP A 159 16.57 -7.88 -6.22
CA TRP A 159 17.82 -8.55 -5.85
C TRP A 159 18.65 -8.93 -7.08
N ALA A 160 18.03 -9.45 -8.14
CA ALA A 160 18.73 -9.73 -9.40
C ALA A 160 19.34 -8.45 -10.00
N PHE A 161 18.59 -7.34 -10.00
CA PHE A 161 19.10 -6.06 -10.45
C PHE A 161 20.25 -5.54 -9.57
N TRP A 162 20.15 -5.65 -8.26
CA TRP A 162 21.20 -5.25 -7.33
C TRP A 162 22.48 -6.06 -7.49
N THR A 163 22.39 -7.37 -7.70
CA THR A 163 23.58 -8.21 -7.93
C THR A 163 24.28 -7.87 -9.25
N VAL A 164 23.53 -7.62 -10.32
CA VAL A 164 24.09 -7.18 -11.61
C VAL A 164 24.69 -5.77 -11.51
N TRP A 165 24.00 -4.85 -10.83
CA TRP A 165 24.46 -3.47 -10.61
C TRP A 165 25.76 -3.44 -9.80
N THR A 166 25.80 -4.16 -8.67
CA THR A 166 27.00 -4.25 -7.84
C THR A 166 28.15 -4.90 -8.61
N GLN A 167 27.92 -6.00 -9.33
CA GLN A 167 28.95 -6.64 -10.15
C GLN A 167 29.53 -5.68 -11.21
N ARG A 168 28.69 -4.86 -11.85
CA ARG A 168 29.12 -3.86 -12.84
C ARG A 168 29.87 -2.69 -12.19
N CYS A 169 29.42 -2.23 -11.02
CA CYS A 169 30.09 -1.19 -10.25
C CYS A 169 31.47 -1.65 -9.74
N PHE A 170 31.57 -2.84 -9.13
CA PHE A 170 32.84 -3.38 -8.65
C PHE A 170 33.81 -3.67 -9.81
N SER A 171 33.33 -4.19 -10.94
CA SER A 171 34.18 -4.43 -12.12
C SER A 171 34.73 -3.12 -12.69
N ASN A 172 33.89 -2.09 -12.84
CA ASN A 172 34.33 -0.79 -13.37
C ASN A 172 35.26 -0.05 -12.40
N MET A 173 35.01 -0.14 -11.08
CA MET A 173 35.86 0.49 -10.06
C MET A 173 37.22 -0.22 -9.93
N LEU A 174 37.27 -1.55 -10.07
CA LEU A 174 38.53 -2.31 -10.08
C LEU A 174 39.37 -1.98 -11.33
N ILE A 175 38.74 -1.86 -12.51
CA ILE A 175 39.44 -1.52 -13.76
C ILE A 175 40.00 -0.09 -13.73
N GLN A 176 39.23 0.88 -13.22
CA GLN A 176 39.71 2.26 -13.08
C GLN A 176 40.81 2.40 -12.04
N SER A 177 40.64 1.79 -10.86
CA SER A 177 41.67 1.83 -9.81
C SER A 177 42.95 1.13 -10.23
N GLN A 178 42.88 0.05 -11.02
CA GLN A 178 44.08 -0.62 -11.55
C GLN A 178 44.80 0.24 -12.60
N ARG A 179 44.09 0.97 -13.47
CA ARG A 179 44.70 1.93 -14.42
C ARG A 179 45.31 3.12 -13.70
N ALA A 180 44.61 3.68 -12.72
CA ALA A 180 45.12 4.76 -11.89
C ALA A 180 46.35 4.29 -11.12
N TRP A 181 46.29 3.16 -10.43
CA TRP A 181 47.41 2.66 -9.64
C TRP A 181 48.66 2.38 -10.50
N LYS A 182 48.49 1.88 -11.72
CA LYS A 182 49.58 1.73 -12.69
C LYS A 182 50.18 3.08 -13.12
N SER A 183 49.41 4.15 -13.23
CA SER A 183 49.93 5.49 -13.54
C SER A 183 50.61 6.14 -12.32
N TRP A 184 50.06 5.97 -11.12
CA TRP A 184 50.67 6.42 -9.86
C TRP A 184 52.00 5.71 -9.57
N ARG A 185 52.09 4.39 -9.83
CA ARG A 185 53.33 3.62 -9.69
C ARG A 185 54.41 4.13 -10.65
N LYS A 186 54.07 4.44 -11.91
CA LYS A 186 55.03 5.03 -12.88
C LYS A 186 55.53 6.40 -12.41
N ARG A 187 54.66 7.27 -11.89
CA ARG A 187 55.03 8.61 -11.41
C ARG A 187 55.87 8.61 -10.12
N SER A 188 55.74 7.55 -9.31
CA SER A 188 56.46 7.44 -8.02
C SER A 188 57.90 6.93 -8.17
N VAL A 189 58.19 6.14 -9.21
CA VAL A 189 59.54 5.65 -9.47
C VAL A 189 60.48 6.76 -9.95
N GLU A 190 59.94 7.81 -10.60
CA GLU A 190 60.74 8.91 -11.16
C GLU A 190 61.14 9.99 -10.13
N LYS A 191 60.70 9.88 -8.87
CA LYS A 191 60.96 10.88 -7.82
C LYS A 191 61.61 10.33 -6.55
N GLN A 192 62.44 9.28 -6.65
CA GLN A 192 63.29 8.89 -5.53
C GLN A 192 64.56 9.76 -5.48
N ILE A 193 64.54 10.84 -4.71
CA ILE A 193 65.74 11.56 -4.25
C ILE A 193 66.12 10.98 -2.88
N PRO A 194 67.38 10.59 -2.63
CA PRO A 194 67.80 10.03 -1.32
C PRO A 194 67.67 11.08 -0.21
N TYR A 195 67.01 10.72 0.90
CA TYR A 195 66.75 11.58 2.04
C TYR A 195 68.01 11.68 2.94
N GLN A 196 68.46 12.90 3.28
CA GLN A 196 69.42 13.13 4.37
C GLN A 196 68.68 13.60 5.64
N PRO A 197 68.95 13.04 6.82
CA PRO A 197 68.25 13.43 8.05
C PRO A 197 68.74 14.79 8.59
N PRO A 198 67.83 15.67 9.06
CA PRO A 198 68.20 16.97 9.63
C PRO A 198 68.77 16.87 11.06
N PRO A 199 69.65 17.79 11.48
CA PRO A 199 70.32 17.74 12.79
C PRO A 199 69.37 18.08 13.94
N LEU A 200 69.42 17.29 15.02
CA LEU A 200 68.57 17.43 16.20
C LEU A 200 69.05 18.57 17.12
N PRO A 201 68.16 19.46 17.62
CA PRO A 201 68.53 20.48 18.60
C PRO A 201 68.71 19.90 20.01
N LEU A 202 69.85 20.23 20.63
CA LEU A 202 70.26 19.82 21.98
C LEU A 202 69.38 20.51 23.04
N TRP A 203 68.56 19.75 23.79
CA TRP A 203 67.66 20.27 24.82
C TRP A 203 68.41 20.51 26.14
N GLY A 204 68.32 21.69 26.76
CA GLY A 204 69.07 22.02 27.97
C GLY A 204 68.80 23.42 28.57
N PRO A 205 69.56 23.84 29.60
CA PRO A 205 69.30 25.01 30.44
C PRO A 205 69.27 26.36 29.71
N HIS A 206 69.71 26.40 28.45
CA HIS A 206 69.75 27.60 27.62
C HIS A 206 68.40 27.90 26.92
N GLN A 207 67.41 27.02 27.01
CA GLN A 207 66.06 27.28 26.49
C GLN A 207 65.10 27.76 27.57
N LEU A 208 64.36 28.83 27.27
CA LEU A 208 63.42 29.52 28.17
C LEU A 208 62.23 28.65 28.63
N SER A 209 61.99 27.50 27.98
CA SER A 209 60.97 26.51 28.34
C SER A 209 61.48 25.44 29.30
N TRP A 210 62.78 25.42 29.64
CA TRP A 210 63.37 24.42 30.51
C TRP A 210 63.10 24.74 31.99
N ARG A 211 62.39 23.86 32.70
CA ARG A 211 62.15 23.97 34.14
C ARG A 211 62.80 22.80 34.87
N PRO A 212 63.83 23.01 35.71
CA PRO A 212 64.36 21.94 36.55
C PRO A 212 63.32 21.58 37.62
N LEU A 213 62.95 20.31 37.69
CA LEU A 213 62.20 19.75 38.82
C LEU A 213 63.12 19.78 40.04
N MET A 214 62.96 20.77 40.92
CA MET A 214 63.62 20.79 42.22
C MET A 214 62.73 20.02 43.20
N ASN A 215 63.30 18.98 43.81
CA ASN A 215 62.76 18.27 44.98
C ASN A 215 62.91 19.10 46.24
#